data_AF-A0A1W7R4L1-F1
#
_entry.id   AF-A0A1W7R4L1-F1
#
_cell.length_a   1.000
_cell.length_b   1.000
_cell.length_c   1.000
_cell.angle_alpha   90.00
_cell.angle_beta   90.00
_cell.angle_gamma   90.00
#
_symmetry.space_group_name_H-M   'P 1'
#
loop_
_entity.id
_entity.type
_entity.pdbx_description
1 polymer ?
#
loop_
_entity_poly.entity_id
_entity_poly.type
_entity_poly.pdbx_seq_one_letter_code
_entity_poly.pdbx_strand_id
1 'polypeptide(L)'
;LNLDLFLRDPVTDRGLHYIGNLRQLEYLSLECFDDADLIMGRNDLIGFCWAPLLWASEIHLNGFPMINVQNVLDFLLNPNLQSLSLEQCGRNVNMIETVRKIKQLMAVS
;
A
#
# COMPACT_ATOMS: atom_id res chain seq x y z
N LEU A 1 -9.18 -13.07 8.05
CA LEU A 1 -8.23 -12.66 9.14
C LEU A 1 -7.99 -11.17 9.02
N ASN A 2 -8.05 -10.43 10.13
CA ASN A 2 -7.85 -8.98 10.13
C ASN A 2 -6.56 -8.62 10.87
N LEU A 3 -5.72 -7.80 10.23
CA LEU A 3 -4.48 -7.31 10.82
C LEU A 3 -4.49 -5.78 10.81
N ASP A 4 -4.42 -5.20 12.00
CA ASP A 4 -4.32 -3.75 12.20
C ASP A 4 -3.05 -3.47 13.00
N LEU A 5 -2.10 -2.73 12.40
CA LEU A 5 -0.79 -2.47 12.98
C LEU A 5 -0.54 -0.96 13.06
N PHE A 6 -0.52 -0.46 14.30
CA PHE A 6 -0.04 0.88 14.64
C PHE A 6 1.44 0.82 14.97
N LEU A 7 2.27 1.38 14.09
CA LEU A 7 3.70 1.17 14.14
C LEU A 7 4.42 2.47 14.51
N ARG A 8 5.03 2.48 15.70
CA ARG A 8 5.99 3.51 16.12
C ARG A 8 7.36 3.32 15.48
N ASP A 9 7.70 2.08 15.19
CA ASP A 9 8.92 1.71 14.46
C ASP A 9 8.55 1.40 13.01
N PRO A 10 9.32 1.85 12.01
CA PRO A 10 8.92 1.70 10.61
C PRO A 10 8.77 0.23 10.23
N VAL A 11 7.70 -0.05 9.48
CA VAL A 11 7.56 -1.32 8.78
C VAL A 11 8.79 -1.53 7.91
N THR A 12 9.53 -2.61 8.12
CA THR A 12 10.63 -2.99 7.22
C THR A 12 10.12 -3.96 6.15
N ASP A 13 10.83 -4.03 5.02
CA ASP A 13 10.58 -5.01 3.96
C ASP A 13 10.39 -6.45 4.48
N ARG A 14 11.18 -6.83 5.48
CA ARG A 14 11.08 -8.16 6.12
C ARG A 14 9.77 -8.33 6.86
N GLY A 15 9.29 -7.30 7.55
CA GLY A 15 8.00 -7.32 8.24
C GLY A 15 6.85 -7.55 7.25
N LEU A 16 6.83 -6.83 6.14
CA LEU A 16 5.83 -6.99 5.08
C LEU A 16 5.92 -8.35 4.39
N HIS A 17 7.13 -8.92 4.24
CA HIS A 17 7.28 -10.28 3.70
C HIS A 17 6.53 -11.33 4.55
N TYR A 18 6.56 -11.20 5.88
CA TYR A 18 5.81 -12.09 6.77
C TYR A 18 4.30 -11.89 6.66
N ILE A 19 3.83 -10.64 6.57
CA ILE A 19 2.41 -10.33 6.27
C ILE A 19 2.01 -10.95 4.92
N GLY A 20 2.95 -10.91 3.97
CA GLY A 20 2.87 -11.55 2.66
C GLY A 20 2.74 -13.07 2.64
N ASN A 21 2.79 -13.74 3.78
CA ASN A 21 2.50 -15.17 3.85
C ASN A 21 1.10 -15.46 4.43
N LEU A 22 0.37 -14.43 4.85
CA LEU A 22 -0.98 -14.54 5.40
C LEU A 22 -2.02 -14.63 4.26
N ARG A 23 -2.12 -15.81 3.63
CA ARG A 23 -3.03 -16.04 2.48
C ARG A 23 -4.53 -15.95 2.79
N GLN A 24 -4.90 -15.90 4.07
CA GLN A 24 -6.27 -15.73 4.55
C GLN A 24 -6.52 -14.32 5.10
N LEU A 25 -5.59 -13.39 4.86
CA LEU A 25 -5.76 -12.00 5.24
C LEU A 25 -6.85 -11.37 4.38
N GLU A 26 -7.87 -10.82 5.02
CA GLU A 26 -9.01 -10.16 4.37
C GLU A 26 -8.87 -8.65 4.51
N TYR A 27 -8.50 -8.20 5.71
CA TYR A 27 -8.32 -6.79 6.03
C TYR A 27 -6.89 -6.50 6.48
N LEU A 28 -6.27 -5.52 5.83
CA LEU A 28 -4.95 -4.98 6.19
C LEU A 28 -5.06 -3.46 6.40
N SER A 29 -4.73 -3.02 7.61
CA SER A 29 -4.50 -1.60 7.90
C SER A 29 -3.07 -1.41 8.38
N LEU A 30 -2.33 -0.53 7.69
CA LEU A 30 -0.99 -0.10 8.06
C LEU A 30 -0.95 1.41 8.12
N GLU A 31 -0.39 1.93 9.21
CA GLU A 31 -0.21 3.36 9.41
C GLU A 31 1.25 3.65 9.79
N CYS A 32 1.85 4.57 9.04
CA CYS A 32 3.22 5.01 9.23
C CYS A 32 3.23 6.51 9.55
N PHE A 33 3.78 6.85 10.72
CA PHE A 33 3.96 8.23 11.17
C PHE A 33 5.44 8.54 11.25
N ASP A 34 6.08 8.79 10.10
CA ASP A 34 7.44 9.32 10.11
C ASP A 34 7.39 10.85 10.10
N ASP A 35 8.10 11.47 11.05
CA ASP A 35 8.51 12.87 10.93
C ASP A 35 9.38 13.02 9.68
N ALA A 36 9.07 14.02 8.85
CA ALA A 36 9.59 14.21 7.49
C ALA A 36 11.13 14.14 7.34
N ASP A 37 11.88 14.26 8.44
CA ASP A 37 13.34 14.23 8.48
C ASP A 37 13.94 12.80 8.48
N LEU A 38 13.20 11.76 8.88
CA LEU A 38 13.72 10.37 8.89
C LEU A 38 13.64 9.68 7.52
N ILE A 39 12.81 10.21 6.62
CA ILE A 39 12.54 9.62 5.29
C ILE A 39 13.72 9.81 4.33
N MET A 40 14.60 10.78 4.58
CA MET A 40 15.82 10.97 3.77
C MET A 40 16.95 10.00 4.15
N GLY A 41 16.92 9.42 5.36
CA GLY A 41 17.94 8.49 5.84
C GLY A 41 17.65 7.00 5.55
N ARG A 42 16.39 6.64 5.28
CA ARG A 42 15.95 5.25 5.13
C ARG A 42 15.30 5.05 3.77
N ASN A 43 16.14 4.89 2.75
CA ASN A 43 15.76 4.45 1.40
C ASN A 43 15.23 3.00 1.35
N ASP A 44 14.96 2.37 2.48
CA ASP A 44 14.79 0.92 2.57
C ASP A 44 13.44 0.42 2.05
N LEU A 45 12.43 1.28 1.88
CA LEU A 45 11.17 0.92 1.19
C LEU A 45 11.23 1.17 -0.33
N ILE A 46 12.29 1.79 -0.84
CA ILE A 46 12.49 2.06 -2.27
C ILE A 46 12.96 0.76 -2.92
N GLY A 47 11.99 -0.04 -3.38
CA GLY A 47 12.24 -1.37 -3.96
C GLY A 47 11.32 -2.45 -3.42
N PHE A 48 10.47 -2.12 -2.44
CA PHE A 48 9.54 -3.09 -1.89
C PHE A 48 8.47 -3.51 -2.89
N CYS A 49 8.28 -4.82 -3.02
CA CYS A 49 7.24 -5.40 -3.86
C CYS A 49 5.98 -5.61 -3.02
N TRP A 50 4.92 -4.86 -3.31
CA TRP A 50 3.63 -4.97 -2.63
C TRP A 50 2.79 -6.16 -3.11
N ALA A 51 3.33 -6.96 -4.03
CA ALA A 51 2.72 -8.20 -4.52
C ALA A 51 2.24 -9.16 -3.41
N PRO A 52 2.91 -9.25 -2.23
CA PRO A 52 2.43 -10.08 -1.15
C PRO A 52 1.17 -9.54 -0.44
N LEU A 53 0.63 -8.40 -0.82
CA LEU A 53 -0.62 -7.89 -0.25
C LEU A 53 -1.81 -8.07 -1.21
N LEU A 54 -1.57 -8.67 -2.38
CA LEU A 54 -2.56 -8.91 -3.45
C LEU A 54 -3.58 -10.01 -3.14
N TRP A 55 -3.72 -10.43 -1.89
CA TRP A 55 -4.80 -11.36 -1.49
C TRP A 55 -5.81 -10.70 -0.56
N ALA A 56 -5.47 -9.59 0.09
CA ALA A 56 -6.38 -8.87 0.98
C ALA A 56 -7.54 -8.27 0.17
N SER A 57 -8.76 -8.39 0.68
CA SER A 57 -9.94 -7.77 0.08
C SER A 57 -10.05 -6.29 0.44
N GLU A 58 -9.49 -5.89 1.58
CA GLU A 58 -9.51 -4.51 2.04
C GLU A 58 -8.10 -4.09 2.47
N ILE A 59 -7.60 -3.02 1.86
CA ILE A 59 -6.26 -2.48 2.11
C ILE A 59 -6.40 -1.00 2.48
N HIS A 60 -5.94 -0.64 3.67
CA HIS A 60 -5.85 0.72 4.16
C HIS A 60 -4.38 1.05 4.47
N LEU A 61 -3.82 2.02 3.76
CA LEU A 61 -2.44 2.48 3.96
C LEU A 61 -2.46 3.98 4.26
N ASN A 62 -1.85 4.38 5.37
CA ASN A 62 -1.66 5.79 5.72
C ASN A 62 -0.17 6.11 5.93
N GLY A 63 0.29 7.21 5.34
CA GLY A 63 1.64 7.76 5.58
C GLY A 63 2.79 7.03 4.86
N PHE A 64 2.53 6.43 3.70
CA PHE A 64 3.54 5.76 2.88
C PHE A 64 3.94 6.58 1.63
N PRO A 65 4.84 7.58 1.74
CA PRO A 65 5.19 8.48 0.64
C PRO A 65 5.93 7.78 -0.54
N MET A 66 6.44 6.58 -0.32
CA MET A 66 7.18 5.81 -1.35
C MET A 66 6.27 5.01 -2.28
N ILE A 67 4.97 4.90 -1.99
CA ILE A 67 4.01 4.26 -2.90
C ILE A 67 4.00 5.03 -4.22
N ASN A 68 4.25 4.30 -5.31
CA ASN A 68 4.23 4.84 -6.67
C ASN A 68 3.09 4.23 -7.50
N VAL A 69 2.91 4.72 -8.72
CA VAL A 69 1.79 4.30 -9.59
C VAL A 69 1.79 2.79 -9.87
N GLN A 70 2.95 2.16 -9.98
CA GLN A 70 3.05 0.73 -10.23
C GLN A 70 2.52 -0.06 -9.04
N ASN A 71 2.87 0.33 -7.81
CA ASN A 71 2.36 -0.32 -6.61
C ASN A 71 0.83 -0.22 -6.53
N VAL A 72 0.28 0.94 -6.88
CA VAL A 72 -1.18 1.11 -6.89
C VAL A 72 -1.83 0.26 -7.97
N LEU A 73 -1.26 0.19 -9.17
CA LEU A 73 -1.75 -0.70 -10.23
C LEU A 73 -1.73 -2.16 -9.79
N ASP A 74 -0.66 -2.60 -9.14
CA ASP A 74 -0.57 -3.96 -8.61
C ASP A 74 -1.75 -4.21 -7.66
N PHE A 75 -2.04 -3.32 -6.71
CA PHE A 75 -3.22 -3.45 -5.85
C PHE A 75 -4.53 -3.53 -6.64
N LEU A 76 -4.69 -2.71 -7.67
CA LEU A 76 -5.92 -2.73 -8.48
C LEU A 76 -6.08 -4.00 -9.32
N LEU A 77 -4.98 -4.70 -9.61
CA LEU A 77 -5.01 -5.99 -10.28
C LEU A 77 -5.30 -7.16 -9.33
N ASN A 78 -5.34 -6.92 -8.01
CA ASN A 78 -5.78 -7.94 -7.05
C ASN A 78 -7.28 -8.26 -7.29
N PRO A 79 -7.62 -9.50 -7.70
CA PRO A 79 -8.99 -9.89 -8.04
C PRO A 79 -9.93 -9.94 -6.83
N ASN A 80 -9.39 -10.00 -5.61
CA ASN A 80 -10.17 -10.04 -4.39
C ASN A 80 -10.40 -8.65 -3.78
N LEU A 81 -9.74 -7.61 -4.32
CA LEU A 81 -9.77 -6.26 -3.75
C LEU A 81 -11.16 -5.63 -3.90
N GLN A 82 -11.79 -5.35 -2.76
CA GLN A 82 -13.05 -4.65 -2.63
C GLN A 82 -12.84 -3.19 -2.25
N SER A 83 -11.84 -2.91 -1.41
CA SER A 83 -11.55 -1.56 -0.92
C SER A 83 -10.05 -1.28 -0.88
N LEU A 84 -9.66 -0.10 -1.37
CA LEU A 84 -8.30 0.42 -1.28
C LEU A 84 -8.36 1.89 -0.84
N SER A 85 -7.81 2.16 0.34
CA SER A 85 -7.61 3.51 0.85
C SER A 85 -6.11 3.81 0.92
N LEU A 86 -5.74 4.98 0.42
CA LEU A 86 -4.36 5.48 0.35
C LEU A 86 -4.36 6.91 0.89
N GLU A 87 -4.13 7.07 2.20
CA GLU A 87 -4.06 8.37 2.87
C GLU A 87 -2.60 8.79 3.01
N GLN A 88 -2.29 10.05 2.71
CA GLN A 88 -0.91 10.59 2.81
C GLN A 88 0.15 9.69 2.13
N CYS A 89 -0.26 8.98 1.08
CA CYS A 89 0.55 8.01 0.35
C CYS A 89 1.02 8.57 -0.99
N GLY A 90 2.26 8.23 -1.36
CA GLY A 90 2.92 8.74 -2.57
C GLY A 90 3.32 10.21 -2.47
N ARG A 91 4.40 10.57 -3.16
CA ARG A 91 4.89 11.97 -3.25
C ARG A 91 4.33 12.76 -4.43
N ASN A 92 3.62 12.10 -5.35
CA ASN A 92 3.20 12.70 -6.61
C ASN A 92 1.67 12.74 -6.71
N VAL A 93 1.10 13.95 -6.59
CA VAL A 93 -0.35 14.20 -6.71
C VAL A 93 -0.93 13.64 -8.02
N ASN A 94 -0.13 13.59 -9.09
CA ASN A 94 -0.56 13.06 -10.37
C ASN A 94 -0.79 11.54 -10.35
N MET A 95 -0.19 10.81 -9.40
CA MET A 95 -0.35 9.37 -9.24
C MET A 95 -1.81 9.01 -8.91
N ILE A 96 -2.37 9.64 -7.88
CA ILE A 96 -3.74 9.36 -7.41
C ILE A 96 -4.75 9.65 -8.52
N GLU A 97 -4.57 10.77 -9.23
CA GLU A 97 -5.44 11.14 -10.35
C GLU A 97 -5.29 10.17 -11.55
N THR A 98 -4.07 9.71 -11.83
CA THR A 98 -3.83 8.69 -12.86
C THR A 98 -4.54 7.39 -12.53
N VAL A 99 -4.44 6.93 -11.28
CA VAL A 99 -5.11 5.72 -10.80
C VAL A 99 -6.63 5.88 -10.87
N ARG A 100 -7.17 7.03 -10.45
CA ARG A 100 -8.60 7.33 -10.51
C ARG A 100 -9.14 7.21 -11.94
N LYS A 101 -8.41 7.75 -12.92
CA LYS A 101 -8.75 7.62 -14.34
C LYS A 101 -8.72 6.17 -14.82
N ILE A 102 -7.72 5.40 -14.41
CA ILE A 102 -7.60 3.97 -14.77
C ILE A 102 -8.78 3.16 -14.21
N LYS A 103 -9.15 3.37 -12.94
CA LYS A 103 -10.35 2.74 -12.35
C LYS A 103 -11.62 3.07 -13.15
N GLN A 104 -11.79 4.33 -13.55
CA GLN A 104 -12.94 4.74 -14.35
C GLN A 104 -12.98 4.02 -15.70
N LEU A 105 -11.84 3.83 -16.36
CA LEU A 105 -11.77 3.10 -17.62
C LEU A 105 -12.13 1.63 -17.43
N MET A 106 -11.62 0.99 -16.37
CA MET A 106 -11.92 -0.41 -16.05
C MET A 106 -13.39 -0.66 -15.68
N ALA A 107 -14.08 0.32 -15.10
CA ALA A 107 -15.49 0.19 -14.73
C ALA A 107 -16.45 0.31 -15.92
N VAL A 108 -15.95 0.75 -17.08
CA VAL A 108 -16.74 0.99 -18.31
C VAL A 108 -16.52 -0.12 -19.35
N SER A 109 -15.53 -0.99 -19.14
CA SER A 109 -15.20 -2.17 -19.97
C SER A 109 -15.78 -3.46 -19.39
#